data_AF-A0A3A8J8U5-F1
#
_entry.id   AF-A0A3A8J8U5-F1
#
_cell.length_a   1.000
_cell.length_b   1.000
_cell.length_c   1.000
_cell.angle_alpha   90.00
_cell.angle_beta   90.00
_cell.angle_gamma   90.00
#
_symmetry.space_group_name_H-M   'P 1'
#
loop_
_entity.id
_entity.type
_entity.pdbx_description
1 polymer ?
#
loop_
_entity_poly.entity_id
_entity_poly.type
_entity_poly.pdbx_seq_one_letter_code
_entity_poly.pdbx_strand_id
1 'polypeptide(L)'
;MKPPEVSRPGSLPRGLRWAASICLVLSALTGMLSCNEASVLMEFEKHRTLQLERVPSLGLLGKDPAFSQRIVEAQLSAMEHVREPRVVVLTGLTLVCTLLFFASSRMLRAPDGMPRESFRQLIGTAGILAAVLRTIDGAQWTVVAQRTSVVMVEGFKKLPEFQDPMTADLLPVVPYLLMATSVLPTLLVAGGFALLAQYFRSEGVRDVIVTLDGPTEDP
;
A
#
# COMPACT_ATOMS: atom_id res chain seq x y z
N MET A 1 16.61 -12.47 -32.30
CA MET A 1 16.93 -11.03 -32.16
C MET A 1 15.67 -10.24 -32.48
N LYS A 2 15.12 -9.51 -31.51
CA LYS A 2 13.92 -8.68 -31.71
C LYS A 2 14.38 -7.32 -32.26
N PRO A 3 13.79 -6.78 -33.33
CA PRO A 3 14.25 -5.53 -33.92
C PRO A 3 14.14 -4.36 -32.91
N PRO A 4 15.05 -3.37 -32.97
CA PRO A 4 15.00 -2.22 -32.08
C PRO A 4 13.72 -1.43 -32.35
N GLU A 5 12.95 -1.18 -31.29
CA GLU A 5 11.74 -0.37 -31.33
C GLU A 5 12.15 1.07 -31.68
N VAL A 6 11.61 1.61 -32.78
CA VAL A 6 11.86 2.98 -33.23
C VAL A 6 11.15 3.95 -32.28
N SER A 7 11.82 4.31 -31.19
CA SER A 7 11.51 5.48 -30.36
C SER A 7 12.09 6.73 -31.05
N ARG A 8 11.33 7.85 -31.03
CA ARG A 8 11.84 9.15 -31.45
C ARG A 8 13.16 9.45 -30.70
N PRO A 9 14.16 10.10 -31.32
CA PRO A 9 15.38 10.52 -30.61
C PRO A 9 14.97 11.31 -29.35
N GLY A 10 15.53 10.94 -28.20
CA GLY A 10 15.20 11.54 -26.88
C GLY A 10 14.08 10.85 -26.09
N SER A 11 13.20 10.08 -26.74
CA SER A 11 12.07 9.44 -26.07
C SER A 11 12.46 8.14 -25.35
N LEU A 12 11.95 7.97 -24.12
CA LEU A 12 12.18 6.76 -23.32
C LEU A 12 11.64 5.50 -24.04
N PRO A 13 12.36 4.37 -24.00
CA PRO A 13 11.88 3.10 -24.52
C PRO A 13 10.57 2.68 -23.83
N ARG A 14 9.71 1.95 -24.56
CA ARG A 14 8.35 1.64 -24.10
C ARG A 14 8.33 0.93 -22.75
N GLY A 15 9.24 -0.03 -22.52
CA GLY A 15 9.34 -0.74 -21.24
C GLY A 15 9.64 0.19 -20.06
N LEU A 16 10.58 1.12 -20.25
CA LEU A 16 10.96 2.10 -19.22
C LEU A 16 9.82 3.11 -18.95
N ARG A 17 9.11 3.53 -20.00
CA ARG A 17 7.90 4.36 -19.87
C ARG A 17 6.81 3.66 -19.08
N TRP A 18 6.51 2.39 -19.41
CA TRP A 18 5.50 1.63 -18.69
C TRP A 18 5.86 1.44 -17.23
N ALA A 19 7.09 1.05 -16.91
CA ALA A 19 7.56 0.92 -15.54
C ALA A 19 7.45 2.24 -14.76
N ALA A 20 7.84 3.36 -15.37
CA ALA A 20 7.72 4.68 -14.76
C ALA A 20 6.26 5.09 -14.54
N SER A 21 5.37 4.82 -15.50
CA SER A 21 3.94 5.08 -15.36
C SER A 21 3.30 4.25 -14.26
N ILE A 22 3.64 2.96 -14.17
CA ILE A 22 3.15 2.08 -13.10
C ILE A 22 3.66 2.57 -11.75
N CYS A 23 4.96 2.92 -11.65
CA CYS A 23 5.54 3.47 -10.43
C CYS A 23 4.81 4.76 -10.00
N LEU A 24 4.52 5.66 -10.95
CA LEU A 24 3.80 6.91 -10.71
C LEU A 24 2.38 6.68 -10.16
N VAL A 25 1.62 5.77 -10.78
CA VAL A 25 0.25 5.45 -10.34
C VAL A 25 0.26 4.77 -8.97
N LEU A 26 1.14 3.78 -8.80
CA LEU A 26 1.25 3.03 -7.55
C LEU A 26 1.68 3.95 -6.39
N SER A 27 2.63 4.86 -6.62
CA SER A 27 3.06 5.83 -5.62
C SER A 27 1.99 6.87 -5.31
N ALA A 28 1.23 7.34 -6.31
CA ALA A 28 0.14 8.29 -6.08
C ALA A 28 -0.97 7.67 -5.21
N LEU A 29 -1.45 6.48 -5.56
CA LEU A 29 -2.51 5.80 -4.82
C LEU A 29 -2.06 5.40 -3.41
N THR A 30 -0.89 4.78 -3.29
CA THR A 30 -0.36 4.35 -1.99
C THR A 30 -0.09 5.54 -1.08
N GLY A 31 0.51 6.60 -1.61
CA GLY A 31 0.79 7.83 -0.85
C GLY A 31 -0.48 8.52 -0.37
N MET A 32 -1.51 8.63 -1.22
CA MET A 32 -2.80 9.23 -0.86
C MET A 32 -3.52 8.43 0.24
N LEU A 33 -3.59 7.10 0.08
CA LEU A 33 -4.21 6.22 1.08
C LEU A 33 -3.45 6.28 2.41
N SER A 34 -2.12 6.26 2.37
CA SER A 34 -1.29 6.34 3.58
C SER A 34 -1.45 7.68 4.29
N CYS A 35 -1.51 8.78 3.54
CA CYS A 35 -1.73 10.11 4.09
C CYS A 35 -3.11 10.24 4.75
N ASN A 36 -4.15 9.74 4.09
CA ASN A 36 -5.51 9.73 4.63
C ASN A 36 -5.57 8.91 5.93
N GLU A 37 -5.00 7.71 5.93
CA GLU A 37 -4.98 6.86 7.12
C GLU A 37 -4.13 7.44 8.26
N ALA A 38 -2.97 8.04 7.95
CA ALA A 38 -2.17 8.77 8.94
C ALA A 38 -2.97 9.93 9.55
N SER A 39 -3.72 10.67 8.74
CA SER A 39 -4.55 11.79 9.20
C SER A 39 -5.67 11.32 10.13
N VAL A 40 -6.31 10.20 9.79
CA VAL A 40 -7.32 9.53 10.65
C VAL A 40 -6.70 9.11 11.99
N LEU A 41 -5.50 8.54 11.99
CA LEU A 41 -4.82 8.12 13.22
C LEU A 41 -4.26 9.31 14.02
N MET A 42 -3.91 10.42 13.39
CA MET A 42 -3.54 11.65 14.12
C MET A 42 -4.76 12.23 14.84
N GLU A 43 -5.92 12.28 14.19
CA GLU A 43 -7.21 12.71 14.77
C GLU A 43 -8.02 11.54 15.38
N PHE A 44 -7.33 10.53 15.93
CA PHE A 44 -7.97 9.28 16.35
C PHE A 44 -9.17 9.47 17.28
N GLU A 45 -9.09 10.36 18.28
CA GLU A 45 -10.19 10.59 19.22
C GLU A 45 -11.45 11.13 18.53
N LYS A 46 -11.28 12.04 17.58
CA LYS A 46 -12.38 12.58 16.77
C LYS A 46 -12.93 11.52 15.83
N HIS A 47 -12.07 10.65 15.29
CA HIS A 47 -12.53 9.53 14.47
C HIS A 47 -13.30 8.50 15.30
N ARG A 48 -12.83 8.21 16.52
CA ARG A 48 -13.47 7.32 17.48
C ARG A 48 -14.87 7.81 17.84
N THR A 49 -15.03 9.08 18.19
CA THR A 49 -16.35 9.64 18.51
C THR A 49 -17.29 9.56 17.30
N LEU A 50 -16.83 9.94 16.10
CA LEU A 50 -17.64 9.87 14.89
C LEU A 50 -18.05 8.44 14.51
N GLN A 51 -17.19 7.44 14.71
CA GLN A 51 -17.50 6.03 14.44
C GLN A 51 -18.51 5.45 15.45
N LEU A 52 -18.39 5.83 16.72
CA LEU A 52 -19.34 5.43 17.77
C LEU A 52 -20.70 6.14 17.62
N GLU A 53 -20.71 7.36 17.10
CA GLU A 53 -21.95 8.09 16.79
C GLU A 53 -22.63 7.57 15.52
N ARG A 54 -21.85 7.07 14.55
CA ARG A 54 -22.32 6.54 13.27
C ARG A 54 -22.12 5.04 13.14
N VAL A 55 -22.36 4.25 14.20
CA VAL A 55 -22.27 2.79 14.12
C VAL A 55 -23.11 2.34 12.92
N PRO A 56 -22.49 1.85 11.84
CA PRO A 56 -23.24 1.45 10.67
C PRO A 56 -24.09 0.26 11.12
N SER A 57 -25.39 0.29 10.86
CA SER A 57 -26.18 -0.94 10.84
C SER A 57 -25.63 -1.76 9.67
N LEU A 58 -24.58 -2.53 9.93
CA LEU A 58 -24.02 -3.48 8.98
C LEU A 58 -25.09 -4.52 8.73
N GLY A 59 -26.00 -4.25 7.78
CA GLY A 59 -27.15 -5.09 7.46
C GLY A 59 -26.77 -6.53 7.04
N LEU A 60 -25.47 -6.79 6.83
CA LEU A 60 -24.89 -8.09 6.54
C LEU A 60 -24.45 -8.89 7.79
N LEU A 61 -24.30 -8.25 8.96
CA LEU A 61 -23.73 -8.83 10.20
C LEU A 61 -24.78 -9.15 11.28
N GLY A 62 -26.05 -9.15 10.88
CA GLY A 62 -27.19 -9.43 11.75
C GLY A 62 -27.87 -8.15 12.28
N LYS A 63 -29.14 -8.28 12.66
CA LYS A 63 -30.00 -7.18 13.12
C LYS A 63 -29.61 -6.59 14.49
N ASP A 64 -28.56 -7.10 15.14
CA ASP A 64 -28.17 -6.68 16.48
C ASP A 64 -27.17 -5.51 16.46
N PRO A 65 -27.61 -4.26 16.76
CA PRO A 65 -26.72 -3.11 16.81
C PRO A 65 -25.66 -3.23 17.91
N ALA A 66 -25.92 -3.98 18.98
CA ALA A 66 -24.97 -4.16 20.09
C ALA A 66 -23.76 -5.01 19.67
N PHE A 67 -23.95 -5.97 18.75
CA PHE A 67 -22.86 -6.76 18.20
C PHE A 67 -21.97 -5.92 17.27
N SER A 68 -22.58 -5.14 16.38
CA SER A 68 -21.84 -4.23 15.49
C SER A 68 -21.01 -3.21 16.28
N GLN A 69 -21.56 -2.66 17.36
CA GLN A 69 -20.85 -1.74 18.24
C GLN A 69 -19.63 -2.40 18.91
N ARG A 70 -19.76 -3.64 19.43
CA ARG A 70 -18.64 -4.37 20.04
C ARG A 70 -17.50 -4.65 19.06
N ILE A 71 -17.81 -4.92 17.79
CA ILE A 71 -16.80 -5.10 16.75
C ILE A 71 -16.04 -3.79 16.51
N VAL A 72 -16.78 -2.67 16.36
CA VAL A 72 -16.19 -1.35 16.14
C VAL A 72 -15.29 -0.95 17.32
N GLU A 73 -15.75 -1.17 18.56
CA GLU A 73 -14.96 -0.93 19.77
C GLU A 73 -13.71 -1.82 19.85
N ALA A 74 -13.84 -3.10 19.47
CA ALA A 74 -12.70 -4.01 19.41
C ALA A 74 -11.68 -3.61 18.34
N GLN A 75 -12.13 -3.12 17.19
CA GLN A 75 -11.25 -2.59 16.16
C GLN A 75 -10.54 -1.31 16.62
N LEU A 76 -11.28 -0.37 17.21
CA LEU A 76 -10.73 0.90 17.71
C LEU A 76 -9.69 0.66 18.82
N SER A 77 -10.00 -0.18 19.81
CA SER A 77 -9.05 -0.54 20.88
C SER A 77 -7.82 -1.29 20.36
N ALA A 78 -7.98 -2.13 19.34
CA ALA A 78 -6.85 -2.78 18.68
C ALA A 78 -5.96 -1.78 17.92
N MET A 79 -6.57 -0.80 17.25
CA MET A 79 -5.85 0.27 16.53
C MET A 79 -5.13 1.22 17.48
N GLU A 80 -5.68 1.50 18.66
CA GLU A 80 -5.08 2.39 19.67
C GLU A 80 -3.66 1.90 20.06
N HIS A 81 -3.48 0.59 20.22
CA HIS A 81 -2.20 0.00 20.60
C HIS A 81 -1.10 0.15 19.54
N VAL A 82 -1.46 0.22 18.25
CA VAL A 82 -0.50 0.35 17.14
C VAL A 82 -0.47 1.75 16.56
N ARG A 83 -1.22 2.70 17.13
CA ARG A 83 -1.45 4.04 16.56
C ARG A 83 -0.16 4.79 16.28
N GLU A 84 0.60 5.09 17.33
CA GLU A 84 1.82 5.91 17.22
C GLU A 84 2.85 5.33 16.23
N PRO A 85 3.28 4.05 16.35
CA PRO A 85 4.25 3.50 15.41
C PRO A 85 3.70 3.43 13.99
N ARG A 86 2.38 3.23 13.82
CA ARG A 86 1.76 3.20 12.50
C ARG A 86 1.66 4.57 11.85
N VAL A 87 1.38 5.63 12.61
CA VAL A 87 1.41 7.02 12.11
C VAL A 87 2.79 7.35 11.55
N VAL A 88 3.87 6.96 12.25
CA VAL A 88 5.25 7.18 11.78
C VAL A 88 5.50 6.43 10.46
N VAL A 89 5.10 5.16 10.39
CA VAL A 89 5.28 4.33 9.18
C VAL A 89 4.49 4.88 7.99
N LEU A 90 3.22 5.24 8.18
CA LEU A 90 2.35 5.79 7.13
C LEU A 90 2.81 7.16 6.66
N THR A 91 3.30 8.00 7.57
CA THR A 91 3.90 9.31 7.22
C THR A 91 5.17 9.11 6.41
N GLY A 92 6.05 8.20 6.84
CA GLY A 92 7.25 7.83 6.08
C GLY A 92 6.90 7.29 4.70
N LEU A 93 5.91 6.40 4.61
CA LEU A 93 5.46 5.83 3.34
C LEU A 93 4.91 6.92 2.41
N THR A 94 4.16 7.89 2.94
CA THR A 94 3.67 9.06 2.19
C THR A 94 4.81 9.88 1.61
N LEU A 95 5.84 10.16 2.41
CA LEU A 95 7.02 10.92 1.95
C LEU A 95 7.76 10.17 0.84
N VAL A 96 8.02 8.88 1.03
CA VAL A 96 8.73 8.03 0.06
C VAL A 96 7.91 7.90 -1.23
N CYS A 97 6.61 7.70 -1.15
CA CYS A 97 5.71 7.68 -2.30
C CYS A 97 5.67 9.04 -3.03
N THR A 98 5.78 10.16 -2.31
CA THR A 98 5.87 11.49 -2.93
C THR A 98 7.17 11.64 -3.73
N LEU A 99 8.30 11.16 -3.19
CA LEU A 99 9.58 11.14 -3.92
C LEU A 99 9.51 10.25 -5.17
N LEU A 100 8.92 9.06 -5.06
CA LEU A 100 8.71 8.15 -6.18
C LEU A 100 7.82 8.76 -7.26
N PHE A 101 6.75 9.45 -6.85
CA PHE A 101 5.85 10.15 -7.76
C PHE A 101 6.59 11.24 -8.53
N PHE A 102 7.36 12.07 -7.82
CA PHE A 102 8.15 13.14 -8.42
C PHE A 102 9.21 12.57 -9.37
N ALA A 103 9.99 11.59 -8.93
CA ALA A 103 11.04 10.97 -9.73
C ALA A 103 10.47 10.30 -11.00
N SER A 104 9.36 9.57 -10.88
CA SER A 104 8.70 8.92 -12.01
C SER A 104 8.09 9.93 -12.99
N SER A 105 7.46 10.99 -12.47
CA SER A 105 6.90 12.08 -13.27
C SER A 105 7.99 12.84 -14.03
N ARG A 106 9.09 13.17 -13.34
CA ARG A 106 10.26 13.80 -13.94
C ARG A 106 10.90 12.92 -14.98
N MET A 107 11.06 11.62 -14.73
CA MET A 107 11.62 10.71 -15.71
C MET A 107 10.74 10.63 -16.97
N LEU A 108 9.41 10.57 -16.82
CA LEU A 108 8.47 10.55 -17.95
C LEU A 108 8.44 11.86 -18.76
N ARG A 109 8.72 12.99 -18.11
CA ARG A 109 8.64 14.34 -18.72
C ARG A 109 10.01 14.98 -18.94
N ALA A 110 11.11 14.26 -18.69
CA ALA A 110 12.45 14.82 -18.69
C ALA A 110 12.77 15.34 -20.11
N PRO A 111 13.08 16.64 -20.26
CA PRO A 111 13.52 17.19 -21.53
C PRO A 111 14.83 16.51 -21.96
N ASP A 112 15.10 16.53 -23.26
CA ASP A 112 16.31 15.97 -23.83
C ASP A 112 17.56 16.63 -23.19
N GLY A 113 18.51 15.83 -22.72
CA GLY A 113 19.75 16.30 -22.07
C GLY A 113 19.71 16.44 -20.54
N MET A 114 18.59 16.13 -19.86
CA MET A 114 18.57 16.04 -18.39
C MET A 114 19.07 14.67 -17.93
N PRO A 115 20.02 14.57 -16.98
CA PRO A 115 20.55 13.28 -16.52
C PRO A 115 19.44 12.45 -15.87
N ARG A 116 19.14 11.28 -16.45
CA ARG A 116 18.06 10.38 -16.01
C ARG A 116 18.56 9.36 -14.99
N GLU A 117 19.87 9.19 -14.87
CA GLU A 117 20.50 8.25 -13.94
C GLU A 117 20.17 8.53 -12.47
N SER A 118 20.15 9.81 -12.05
CA SER A 118 19.79 10.16 -10.67
C SER A 118 18.35 9.78 -10.34
N PHE A 119 17.42 9.94 -11.28
CA PHE A 119 16.03 9.53 -11.09
C PHE A 119 15.90 8.00 -11.04
N ARG A 120 16.65 7.27 -11.87
CA ARG A 120 16.70 5.80 -11.83
C ARG A 120 17.16 5.31 -10.46
N GLN A 121 18.25 5.86 -9.94
CA GLN A 121 18.78 5.49 -8.62
C GLN A 121 17.80 5.82 -7.51
N LEU A 122 17.18 7.01 -7.56
CA LEU A 122 16.16 7.42 -6.59
C LEU A 122 14.93 6.50 -6.62
N ILE A 123 14.43 6.13 -7.80
CA ILE A 123 13.31 5.18 -7.93
C ILE A 123 13.71 3.80 -7.40
N GLY A 124 14.93 3.36 -7.68
CA GLY A 124 15.47 2.09 -7.17
C GLY A 124 15.53 2.05 -5.64
N THR A 125 16.09 3.07 -4.99
CA THR A 125 16.27 3.10 -3.53
C THR A 125 14.95 3.38 -2.81
N ALA A 126 14.20 4.39 -3.25
CA ALA A 126 12.92 4.75 -2.66
C ALA A 126 11.88 3.63 -2.86
N GLY A 127 11.94 2.88 -3.96
CA GLY A 127 11.05 1.74 -4.20
C GLY A 127 11.27 0.61 -3.18
N ILE A 128 12.53 0.28 -2.85
CA ILE A 128 12.81 -0.69 -1.78
C ILE A 128 12.31 -0.16 -0.43
N LEU A 129 12.55 1.11 -0.12
CA LEU A 129 12.09 1.70 1.13
C LEU A 129 10.56 1.69 1.24
N ALA A 130 9.84 2.01 0.16
CA ALA A 130 8.39 1.93 0.10
C ALA A 130 7.89 0.49 0.33
N ALA A 131 8.55 -0.51 -0.28
CA ALA A 131 8.21 -1.92 -0.08
C ALA A 131 8.40 -2.35 1.39
N VAL A 132 9.48 -1.92 2.03
CA VAL A 132 9.76 -2.21 3.46
C VAL A 132 8.71 -1.55 4.35
N LEU A 133 8.46 -0.25 4.19
CA LEU A 133 7.47 0.47 4.99
C LEU A 133 6.06 -0.10 4.81
N ARG A 134 5.68 -0.46 3.59
CA ARG A 134 4.40 -1.10 3.33
C ARG A 134 4.29 -2.48 3.98
N THR A 135 5.38 -3.24 4.03
CA THR A 135 5.43 -4.54 4.72
C THR A 135 5.25 -4.38 6.23
N ILE A 136 5.89 -3.37 6.84
CA ILE A 136 5.73 -3.05 8.27
C ILE A 136 4.28 -2.65 8.57
N ASP A 137 3.70 -1.75 7.78
CA ASP A 137 2.29 -1.35 7.93
C ASP A 137 1.34 -2.55 7.77
N GLY A 138 1.56 -3.40 6.76
CA GLY A 138 0.79 -4.63 6.59
C GLY A 138 0.87 -5.56 7.81
N ALA A 139 2.06 -5.74 8.38
CA ALA A 139 2.24 -6.51 9.61
C ALA A 139 1.49 -5.89 10.80
N GLN A 140 1.54 -4.57 10.96
CA GLN A 140 0.76 -3.87 12.00
C GLN A 140 -0.75 -4.10 11.81
N TRP A 141 -1.25 -4.06 10.57
CA TRP A 141 -2.67 -4.32 10.28
C TRP A 141 -3.07 -5.78 10.52
N THR A 142 -2.18 -6.77 10.32
CA THR A 142 -2.48 -8.17 10.66
C THR A 142 -2.77 -8.36 12.15
N VAL A 143 -2.08 -7.64 13.03
CA VAL A 143 -2.29 -7.68 14.49
C VAL A 143 -3.67 -7.12 14.85
N VAL A 144 -4.07 -6.03 14.19
CA VAL A 144 -5.41 -5.45 14.36
C VAL A 144 -6.47 -6.45 13.89
N ALA A 145 -6.32 -7.00 12.68
CA ALA A 145 -7.23 -7.98 12.10
C ALA A 145 -7.39 -9.22 13.01
N GLN A 146 -6.28 -9.72 13.57
CA GLN A 146 -6.31 -10.86 14.49
C GLN A 146 -7.10 -10.54 15.76
N ARG A 147 -6.85 -9.39 16.41
CA ARG A 147 -7.58 -8.99 17.63
C ARG A 147 -9.07 -8.75 17.36
N THR A 148 -9.41 -8.12 16.24
CA THR A 148 -10.81 -7.92 15.85
C THR A 148 -11.51 -9.23 15.50
N SER A 149 -10.80 -10.18 14.87
CA SER A 149 -11.37 -11.47 14.49
C SER A 149 -11.83 -12.32 15.68
N VAL A 150 -11.13 -12.26 16.81
CA VAL A 150 -11.51 -12.99 18.03
C VAL A 150 -12.87 -12.51 18.54
N VAL A 151 -13.07 -11.19 18.60
CA VAL A 151 -14.34 -10.59 19.04
C VAL A 151 -15.46 -10.87 18.04
N MET A 152 -15.17 -10.82 16.73
CA MET A 152 -16.13 -11.19 15.69
C MET A 152 -16.58 -12.65 15.84
N VAL A 153 -15.65 -13.60 15.98
CA VAL A 153 -15.97 -15.03 16.13
C VAL A 153 -16.78 -15.29 17.41
N GLU A 154 -16.39 -14.67 18.53
CA GLU A 154 -17.14 -14.82 19.79
C GLU A 154 -18.56 -14.26 19.72
N GLY A 155 -18.77 -13.15 19.01
CA GLY A 155 -20.10 -12.59 18.84
C GLY A 155 -20.93 -13.33 17.80
N PHE A 156 -20.33 -13.84 16.72
CA PHE A 156 -21.04 -14.70 15.77
C PHE A 156 -21.57 -15.98 16.45
N LYS A 157 -20.79 -16.61 17.35
CA LYS A 157 -21.25 -17.76 18.15
C LYS A 157 -22.52 -17.49 18.98
N LYS A 158 -22.80 -16.22 19.31
CA LYS A 158 -23.96 -15.82 20.11
C LYS A 158 -25.20 -15.54 19.26
N LEU A 159 -25.06 -15.46 17.94
CA LEU A 159 -26.18 -15.22 17.03
C LEU A 159 -26.92 -16.54 16.73
N PRO A 160 -28.26 -16.52 16.66
CA PRO A 160 -29.06 -17.72 16.40
C PRO A 160 -28.77 -18.35 15.02
N GLU A 161 -28.36 -17.55 14.04
CA GLU A 161 -28.01 -17.98 12.67
C GLU A 161 -26.76 -18.88 12.61
N PHE A 162 -25.87 -18.79 13.62
CA PHE A 162 -24.62 -19.55 13.72
C PHE A 162 -24.69 -20.67 14.77
N GLN A 163 -25.88 -20.97 15.30
CA GLN A 163 -26.13 -22.15 16.14
C GLN A 163 -26.44 -23.40 15.31
N ASP A 164 -26.75 -23.25 14.01
CA ASP A 164 -26.89 -24.36 13.06
C ASP A 164 -25.49 -24.93 12.73
N PRO A 165 -25.27 -26.25 12.82
CA PRO A 165 -24.00 -26.89 12.51
C PRO A 165 -23.45 -26.56 11.11
N MET A 166 -24.30 -26.33 10.10
CA MET A 166 -23.84 -26.01 8.74
C MET A 166 -23.19 -24.61 8.62
N THR A 167 -23.68 -23.62 9.37
CA THR A 167 -23.12 -22.26 9.39
C THR A 167 -22.01 -22.10 10.43
N ALA A 168 -22.04 -22.90 11.50
CA ALA A 168 -20.98 -22.95 12.51
C ALA A 168 -19.61 -23.37 11.92
N ASP A 169 -19.62 -24.24 10.91
CA ASP A 169 -18.42 -24.68 10.18
C ASP A 169 -17.71 -23.56 9.41
N LEU A 170 -18.37 -22.41 9.18
CA LEU A 170 -17.78 -21.25 8.52
C LEU A 170 -17.03 -20.32 9.50
N LEU A 171 -17.29 -20.42 10.80
CA LEU A 171 -16.66 -19.56 11.82
C LEU A 171 -15.13 -19.66 11.87
N PRO A 172 -14.50 -20.83 11.70
CA PRO A 172 -13.04 -20.95 11.63
C PRO A 172 -12.40 -20.20 10.45
N VAL A 173 -13.17 -19.86 9.41
CA VAL A 173 -12.69 -19.20 8.18
C VAL A 173 -12.59 -17.68 8.36
N VAL A 174 -13.38 -17.10 9.26
CA VAL A 174 -13.45 -15.63 9.49
C VAL A 174 -12.10 -15.00 9.80
N PRO A 175 -11.25 -15.55 10.70
CA PRO A 175 -9.92 -14.99 10.96
C PRO A 175 -9.02 -15.00 9.71
N TYR A 176 -9.07 -16.05 8.90
CA TYR A 176 -8.29 -16.14 7.67
C TYR A 176 -8.73 -15.11 6.63
N LEU A 177 -10.04 -14.88 6.49
CA LEU A 177 -10.57 -13.83 5.60
C LEU A 177 -10.11 -12.45 6.03
N LEU A 178 -10.20 -12.14 7.33
CA LEU A 178 -9.73 -10.87 7.88
C LEU A 178 -8.22 -10.69 7.66
N MET A 179 -7.42 -11.73 7.91
CA MET A 179 -5.98 -11.68 7.63
C MET A 179 -5.70 -11.52 6.13
N ALA A 180 -6.46 -12.17 5.24
CA ALA A 180 -6.29 -12.04 3.79
C ALA A 180 -6.48 -10.59 3.31
N THR A 181 -7.39 -9.83 3.93
CA THR A 181 -7.56 -8.39 3.61
C THR A 181 -6.35 -7.54 3.96
N SER A 182 -5.48 -8.01 4.86
CA SER A 182 -4.22 -7.35 5.19
C SER A 182 -3.06 -7.83 4.30
N VAL A 183 -2.93 -9.15 4.11
CA VAL A 183 -1.77 -9.76 3.45
C VAL A 183 -1.79 -9.54 1.95
N LEU A 184 -2.93 -9.77 1.28
CA LEU A 184 -3.00 -9.68 -0.18
C LEU A 184 -2.70 -8.28 -0.71
N PRO A 185 -3.30 -7.19 -0.18
CA PRO A 185 -2.96 -5.85 -0.64
C PRO A 185 -1.52 -5.47 -0.30
N THR A 186 -0.98 -5.95 0.83
CA THR A 186 0.41 -5.69 1.21
C THR A 186 1.36 -6.35 0.23
N LEU A 187 1.15 -7.62 -0.09
CA LEU A 187 1.98 -8.37 -1.04
C LEU A 187 1.92 -7.73 -2.43
N LEU A 188 0.73 -7.31 -2.88
CA LEU A 188 0.57 -6.64 -4.17
C LEU A 188 1.34 -5.30 -4.22
N VAL A 189 1.18 -4.45 -3.22
CA VAL A 189 1.79 -3.11 -3.22
C VAL A 189 3.30 -3.18 -2.93
N ALA A 190 3.71 -3.91 -1.89
CA ALA A 190 5.12 -4.05 -1.54
C ALA A 190 5.89 -4.84 -2.62
N GLY A 191 5.29 -5.91 -3.14
CA GLY A 191 5.84 -6.67 -4.27
C GLY A 191 5.95 -5.81 -5.52
N GLY A 192 4.93 -5.00 -5.82
CA GLY A 192 4.95 -4.04 -6.93
C GLY A 192 6.12 -3.06 -6.84
N PHE A 193 6.30 -2.42 -5.68
CA PHE A 193 7.45 -1.53 -5.46
C PHE A 193 8.79 -2.25 -5.51
N ALA A 194 8.90 -3.46 -4.95
CA ALA A 194 10.13 -4.24 -4.98
C ALA A 194 10.52 -4.66 -6.41
N LEU A 195 9.56 -5.11 -7.22
CA LEU A 195 9.77 -5.47 -8.62
C LEU A 195 10.18 -4.25 -9.46
N LEU A 196 9.50 -3.12 -9.27
CA LEU A 196 9.87 -1.87 -9.94
C LEU A 196 11.27 -1.42 -9.53
N ALA A 197 11.58 -1.45 -8.23
CA ALA A 197 12.91 -1.09 -7.73
C ALA A 197 14.01 -1.99 -8.32
N GLN A 198 13.78 -3.30 -8.38
CA GLN A 198 14.72 -4.23 -9.01
C GLN A 198 14.86 -3.97 -10.51
N TYR A 199 13.76 -3.71 -11.21
CA TYR A 199 13.78 -3.36 -12.63
C TYR A 199 14.62 -2.10 -12.87
N PHE A 200 14.38 -1.03 -12.12
CA PHE A 200 15.15 0.21 -12.23
C PHE A 200 16.62 0.05 -11.84
N ARG A 201 16.95 -0.90 -10.96
CA ARG A 201 18.34 -1.22 -10.58
C ARG A 201 19.06 -2.13 -11.57
N SER A 202 18.35 -2.78 -12.50
CA SER A 202 18.93 -3.73 -13.44
C SER A 202 19.95 -3.08 -14.39
N GLU A 203 20.96 -3.85 -14.80
CA GLU A 203 22.01 -3.42 -15.74
C GLU A 203 21.41 -3.00 -17.08
N GLY A 204 20.41 -3.72 -17.59
CA GLY A 204 19.75 -3.37 -18.85
C GLY A 204 19.07 -1.99 -18.83
N VAL A 205 18.46 -1.57 -17.71
CA VAL A 205 17.90 -0.22 -17.60
C VAL A 205 19.00 0.83 -17.46
N ARG A 206 20.09 0.50 -16.75
CA ARG A 206 21.26 1.39 -16.63
C ARG A 206 21.89 1.65 -18.00
N ASP A 207 22.16 0.62 -18.78
CA ASP A 207 22.78 0.75 -20.11
C ASP A 207 21.93 1.60 -21.04
N VAL A 208 20.61 1.36 -21.04
CA VAL A 208 19.66 2.15 -21.81
C VAL A 208 19.69 3.63 -21.39
N ILE A 209 19.73 3.94 -20.09
CA ILE A 209 19.81 5.32 -19.62
C ILE A 209 21.14 5.98 -20.00
N VAL A 210 22.26 5.29 -19.84
CA VAL A 210 23.58 5.79 -20.25
C VAL A 210 23.61 6.11 -21.75
N THR A 211 23.03 5.24 -22.59
CA THR A 211 22.94 5.51 -24.04
C THR A 211 22.03 6.70 -24.38
N LEU A 212 21.02 6.99 -23.56
CA LEU A 212 20.08 8.10 -23.77
C LEU A 212 20.62 9.44 -23.25
N ASP A 213 21.38 9.42 -22.15
CA ASP A 213 21.98 10.62 -21.56
C ASP A 213 23.20 11.10 -22.38
N GLY A 214 23.77 10.24 -23.24
CA GLY A 214 24.92 10.58 -24.09
C GLY A 214 26.25 10.58 -23.31
N PRO A 215 27.40 10.74 -23.99
CA PRO A 215 28.67 10.92 -23.29
C PRO A 215 28.56 12.20 -22.45
N THR A 216 28.66 12.04 -21.14
CA THR A 216 28.86 13.14 -20.21
C THR A 216 30.23 13.68 -20.54
N GLU A 217 30.31 14.87 -21.16
CA GLU A 217 31.58 15.58 -21.28
C GLU A 217 32.08 15.83 -19.84
N ASP A 218 33.12 15.09 -19.45
CA ASP A 218 33.87 15.37 -18.22
C ASP A 218 34.46 16.79 -18.31
N PRO A 219 34.29 17.66 -17.29
CA PRO A 219 35.08 18.87 -17.17
C PRO A 219 36.53 18.58 -16.73
#